data_AF-A0A377DK17-F1
#
_entry.id   AF-A0A377DK17-F1
#
_cell.length_a   1.000
_cell.length_b   1.000
_cell.length_c   1.000
_cell.angle_alpha   90.00
_cell.angle_beta   90.00
_cell.angle_gamma   90.00
#
_symmetry.space_group_name_H-M   'P 1'
#
loop_
_entity.id
_entity.type
_entity.pdbx_description
1 polymer ?
#
loop_
_entity_poly.entity_id
_entity_poly.type
_entity_poly.pdbx_seq_one_letter_code
_entity_poly.pdbx_strand_id
1 'polypeptide(L)' 'MTAMSTAITRQIVLDTETTGMNQIGAHYEGHKIIEIVPLKW' A
#
# COMPACT_ATOMS: atom_id res chain seq x y z
N MET A 1 31.42 -8.12 -23.93
CA MET A 1 30.33 -7.14 -23.72
C MET A 1 29.26 -7.83 -22.90
N THR A 2 29.25 -7.63 -21.59
CA THR A 2 28.23 -8.18 -20.69
C THR A 2 26.99 -7.29 -20.77
N ALA A 3 25.84 -7.87 -21.11
CA ALA A 3 24.57 -7.15 -21.12
C ALA A 3 24.24 -6.71 -19.68
N MET A 4 24.16 -5.40 -19.46
CA MET A 4 23.63 -4.85 -18.22
C MET A 4 22.15 -5.18 -18.15
N SER A 5 21.77 -6.19 -17.37
CA SER A 5 20.39 -6.38 -16.95
C SER A 5 20.06 -5.23 -15.99
N THR A 6 19.35 -4.20 -16.48
CA THR A 6 18.73 -3.23 -15.60
C THR A 6 17.65 -3.95 -14.80
N ALA A 7 17.87 -4.17 -13.51
CA ALA A 7 16.84 -4.68 -12.62
C ALA A 7 15.63 -3.73 -12.66
N ILE A 8 14.51 -4.18 -13.23
CA ILE A 8 13.28 -3.38 -13.29
C ILE A 8 12.66 -3.40 -11.89
N THR A 9 12.64 -2.24 -11.22
CA THR A 9 11.95 -2.08 -9.94
C THR A 9 10.52 -1.59 -10.20
N ARG A 10 9.52 -2.38 -9.81
CA ARG A 10 8.11 -1.98 -9.90
C ARG A 10 7.74 -1.13 -8.68
N GLN A 11 7.11 0.00 -8.93
CA GLN A 11 6.51 0.81 -7.87
C GLN A 11 5.01 0.56 -7.85
N ILE A 12 4.45 0.37 -6.65
CA ILE A 12 3.02 0.25 -6.42
C ILE A 12 2.69 1.21 -5.29
N VAL A 13 1.79 2.15 -5.57
CA VAL A 13 1.25 3.06 -4.56
C VAL A 13 -0.15 2.56 -4.22
N LEU A 14 -0.44 2.44 -2.92
CA LEU A 14 -1.71 1.93 -2.42
C LEU A 14 -2.35 2.97 -1.52
N ASP A 15 -3.64 3.18 -1.74
CA ASP A 15 -4.52 3.87 -0.81
C ASP A 15 -5.58 2.90 -0.28
N THR A 16 -6.02 3.07 0.96
CA THR A 16 -7.00 2.20 1.61
C THR A 16 -8.03 3.00 2.38
N GLU A 17 -9.30 2.71 2.13
CA GLU A 17 -10.40 3.21 2.96
C GLU A 17 -10.72 2.19 4.06
N THR A 18 -11.08 2.66 5.24
CA THR A 18 -11.30 1.81 6.41
C THR A 18 -12.61 2.14 7.10
N THR A 19 -13.11 1.25 7.97
CA THR A 19 -14.29 1.55 8.79
C THR A 19 -14.08 2.69 9.79
N GLY A 20 -12.84 3.16 9.96
CA GLY A 20 -12.43 4.19 10.91
C GLY A 20 -11.01 3.94 11.40
N MET A 21 -10.57 4.79 12.33
CA MET A 21 -9.30 4.61 13.04
C MET A 21 -9.38 5.10 14.48
N ASN A 22 -8.67 4.44 15.38
CA ASN A 22 -8.56 4.90 16.76
C ASN A 22 -7.58 6.06 16.86
N GLN A 23 -7.94 7.10 17.61
CA GLN A 23 -7.08 8.26 17.88
C GLN A 23 -6.05 7.99 18.98
N ILE A 24 -6.33 7.03 19.87
CA ILE A 24 -5.47 6.63 20.98
C ILE A 24 -5.33 5.10 20.96
N GLY A 25 -4.12 4.59 21.15
CA GLY A 25 -3.82 3.16 21.07
C GLY A 25 -3.56 2.67 19.65
N ALA A 26 -3.80 1.39 19.39
CA ALA A 26 -3.63 0.82 18.05
C ALA A 26 -4.71 1.35 17.11
N HIS A 27 -4.31 2.14 16.11
CA HIS A 27 -5.23 2.84 15.21
C HIS A 27 -6.14 1.91 14.39
N TYR A 28 -5.71 0.67 14.14
CA TYR A 28 -6.44 -0.34 13.36
C TYR A 28 -7.30 -1.28 14.22
N GLU A 29 -7.18 -1.24 15.55
CA GLU A 29 -7.85 -2.20 16.42
C GLU A 29 -9.37 -2.03 16.36
N GLY A 30 -10.08 -3.12 16.05
CA GLY A 30 -11.53 -3.11 15.84
C GLY A 30 -11.98 -2.58 14.47
N HIS A 31 -11.08 -2.05 13.64
CA HIS A 31 -11.38 -1.52 12.31
C HIS A 31 -11.01 -2.51 11.21
N LYS A 32 -11.64 -2.36 10.04
CA LYS A 32 -11.40 -3.18 8.85
C LYS A 32 -11.15 -2.29 7.63
N ILE A 33 -10.37 -2.80 6.68
CA ILE A 33 -10.28 -2.21 5.35
C ILE A 33 -11.59 -2.50 4.61
N ILE A 34 -12.14 -1.48 3.95
CA ILE A 34 -13.34 -1.61 3.13
C ILE A 34 -13.08 -1.35 1.64
N GLU A 35 -11.97 -0.67 1.31
CA GLU A 35 -11.53 -0.47 -0.07
C GLU A 35 -10.00 -0.47 -0.16
N ILE A 36 -9.47 -0.98 -1.28
CA ILE A 36 -8.06 -0.89 -1.63
C ILE A 36 -7.99 -0.36 -3.05
N VAL A 37 -7.33 0.77 -3.24
CA VAL A 37 -7.10 1.36 -4.57
C VAL A 37 -5.60 1.30 -4.90
N PRO A 38 -5.19 0.38 -5.79
CA PRO A 38 -3.83 0.35 -6.29
C PRO A 38 -3.65 1.31 -7.46
N LEU A 39 -2.69 2.22 -7.33
CA LEU A 39 -2.17 3.00 -8.44
C LEU A 39 -0.88 2.37 -8.95
N LYS A 40 -0.88 2.08 -10.25
CA LYS A 40 0.28 1.66 -11.00
C LYS A 40 0.67 2.78 -11.96
N TRP A 41 1.91 3.22 -11.85
CA TRP A 41 2.54 4.11 -12.81
C TRP A 41 3.18 3.30 -13.94
#